data_AF-A0A8J8AEB4-F1
#
_entry.id   AF-A0A8J8AEB4-F1
#
_cell.length_a   1.000
_cell.length_b   1.000
_cell.length_c   1.000
_cell.angle_alpha   90.00
_cell.angle_beta   90.00
_cell.angle_gamma   90.00
#
_symmetry.space_group_name_H-M   'P 1'
#
loop_
_entity.id
_entity.type
_entity.pdbx_description
1 polymer ?
#
loop_
_entity_poly.entity_id
_entity_poly.type
_entity_poly.pdbx_seq_one_letter_code
_entity_poly.pdbx_strand_id
1 'polypeptide(L)' 'MKIRKFVDRERELKTLNELYEKTGFTLVLVTGRRRIGKSRLVREFLNDKEAIAVQFEKRVWEYNLAKLN' A
#
# COMPACT_ATOMS: atom_id res chain seq x y z
N MET A 1 -16.35 1.20 15.38
CA MET A 1 -16.51 2.03 14.17
C MET A 1 -16.54 1.08 12.96
N LYS A 2 -17.68 0.90 12.27
CA LYS A 2 -17.77 -0.03 11.13
C LYS A 2 -16.84 0.47 10.02
N ILE A 3 -15.77 -0.27 9.74
CA ILE A 3 -14.95 -0.03 8.55
C ILE A 3 -15.89 -0.23 7.35
N ARG A 4 -16.09 0.82 6.53
CA ARG A 4 -16.89 0.70 5.31
C ARG A 4 -16.29 -0.42 4.45
N LYS A 5 -17.16 -1.27 3.89
CA LYS A 5 -16.79 -2.35 2.98
C LYS A 5 -15.88 -1.79 1.87
N PHE A 6 -14.78 -2.48 1.59
CA PHE A 6 -13.96 -2.19 0.42
C PHE A 6 -14.69 -2.69 -0.82
N VAL A 7 -14.87 -1.84 -1.82
CA VAL A 7 -15.67 -2.09 -3.02
C VAL A 7 -14.85 -1.66 -4.23
N ASP A 8 -14.99 -2.38 -5.34
CA ASP A 8 -14.22 -2.19 -6.57
C ASP A 8 -12.73 -2.54 -6.37
N ARG A 9 -11.88 -2.24 -7.36
CA ARG A 9 -10.43 -2.44 -7.37
C ARG A 9 -9.99 -3.90 -7.45
N GLU A 10 -10.87 -4.81 -7.86
CA GLU A 10 -10.51 -6.23 -8.03
C GLU A 10 -9.37 -6.39 -9.03
N ARG A 11 -9.35 -5.58 -10.10
CA ARG A 11 -8.29 -5.61 -11.11
C ARG A 11 -6.95 -5.15 -10.54
N GLU A 12 -6.91 -4.05 -9.79
CA GLU A 12 -5.68 -3.54 -9.19
C GLU A 12 -5.15 -4.49 -8.12
N LEU A 13 -6.01 -5.08 -7.28
CA LEU A 13 -5.61 -6.09 -6.31
C LEU A 13 -5.03 -7.34 -6.99
N LYS A 14 -5.68 -7.82 -8.06
CA LYS A 14 -5.17 -8.95 -8.85
C LYS A 14 -3.78 -8.66 -9.39
N THR A 15 -3.57 -7.50 -10.03
CA THR A 15 -2.26 -7.09 -10.54
C THR A 15 -1.20 -7.05 -9.43
N LEU A 16 -1.52 -6.51 -8.25
CA LEU A 16 -0.58 -6.45 -7.13
C LEU A 16 -0.21 -7.85 -6.61
N ASN A 17 -1.17 -8.78 -6.51
CA ASN A 17 -0.90 -10.16 -6.11
C ASN A 17 -0.05 -10.91 -7.14
N GLU A 18 -0.37 -10.79 -8.43
CA GLU A 18 0.43 -11.40 -9.51
C GLU A 18 1.88 -10.87 -9.52
N LEU A 19 2.08 -9.58 -9.24
CA LEU A 19 3.42 -9.01 -9.12
C LEU A 19 4.16 -9.47 -7.86
N TYR A 20 3.44 -9.72 -6.76
CA TYR A 20 4.01 -10.22 -5.51
C TYR A 20 4.50 -11.67 -5.62
N GLU A 21 3.84 -12.49 -6.44
CA GLU A 21 4.23 -13.88 -6.69
C GLU A 21 5.44 -14.03 -7.63
N LYS A 22 5.84 -12.96 -8.32
CA LYS A 22 7.01 -13.00 -9.21
C LYS A 22 8.30 -13.16 -8.42
N THR A 23 9.16 -14.05 -8.91
CA THR A 23 10.52 -14.20 -8.39
C THR A 23 11.37 -12.97 -8.70
N GLY A 24 12.20 -12.58 -7.75
CA GLY A 24 13.10 -11.43 -7.89
C GLY A 24 12.52 -10.13 -7.33
N PHE A 25 13.26 -9.05 -7.49
CA PHE A 25 12.86 -7.74 -6.97
C PHE A 25 11.81 -7.09 -7.86
N THR A 26 10.71 -6.63 -7.25
CA THR A 26 9.64 -5.90 -7.93
C THR A 26 9.40 -4.56 -7.25
N LEU A 27 9.49 -3.47 -8.02
CA LEU A 27 9.10 -2.13 -7.58
C LEU A 27 7.75 -1.75 -8.19
N VAL A 28 6.77 -1.41 -7.35
CA VAL A 28 5.45 -0.97 -7.79
C VAL A 28 5.19 0.46 -7.32
N LEU A 29 4.89 1.36 -8.26
CA LEU A 29 4.50 2.74 -7.98
C LEU A 29 2.99 2.93 -8.13
N VAL A 30 2.28 3.11 -7.02
CA VAL A 30 0.83 3.37 -7.02
C VAL A 30 0.55 4.88 -7.10
N THR A 31 0.20 5.37 -8.29
CA THR A 31 -0.03 6.81 -8.56
C THR A 31 -1.51 7.15 -8.77
N GLY A 32 -1.83 8.45 -8.83
CA GLY A 32 -3.19 8.95 -9.12
C GLY A 32 -3.61 10.13 -8.24
N ARG A 33 -4.81 10.67 -8.47
CA ARG A 33 -5.30 11.88 -7.77
C ARG A 33 -5.42 11.71 -6.25
N ARG A 34 -5.41 12.82 -5.52
CA ARG A 34 -5.62 12.84 -4.06
C ARG A 34 -7.03 12.27 -3.73
N ARG A 35 -7.13 11.49 -2.65
CA ARG A 35 -8.38 10.87 -2.14
C ARG A 35 -9.05 9.78 -3.00
N ILE A 36 -8.39 9.24 -4.03
CA ILE A 36 -8.96 8.13 -4.83
C ILE A 36 -8.89 6.75 -4.14
N GLY A 37 -8.32 6.67 -2.92
CA GLY A 37 -8.20 5.42 -2.18
C GLY A 37 -6.89 4.64 -2.36
N LYS A 38 -5.82 5.22 -2.93
CA LYS A 38 -4.52 4.54 -3.12
C LYS A 38 -3.96 3.89 -1.84
N SER A 39 -3.92 4.65 -0.74
CA SER A 39 -3.45 4.12 0.54
C SER A 39 -4.37 3.02 1.09
N ARG A 40 -5.67 3.06 0.74
CA ARG A 40 -6.60 2.00 1.11
C ARG A 40 -6.35 0.75 0.28
N LEU A 41 -6.16 0.87 -1.03
CA LEU A 41 -5.78 -0.24 -1.93
C LEU A 41 -4.52 -0.96 -1.42
N VAL A 42 -3.47 -0.21 -1.08
CA VAL A 42 -2.23 -0.82 -0.55
C VAL A 42 -2.49 -1.53 0.78
N ARG A 43 -3.27 -0.94 1.70
CA ARG A 43 -3.62 -1.60 2.96
C ARG A 43 -4.40 -2.90 2.74
N GLU A 44 -5.37 -2.90 1.83
CA GLU A 44 -6.14 -4.11 1.49
C GLU A 44 -5.26 -5.17 0.82
N PHE A 45 -4.34 -4.77 -0.06
CA PHE A 45 -3.37 -5.69 -0.66
C PHE A 45 -2.46 -6.34 0.39
N LEU A 46 -2.05 -5.58 1.41
CA LEU A 46 -1.19 -6.07 2.49
C LEU A 46 -1.95 -6.91 3.54
N ASN A 47 -3.28 -6.96 3.51
CA ASN A 47 -4.02 -7.85 4.40
C ASN A 47 -3.56 -9.29 4.16
N ASP A 48 -3.30 -10.01 5.25
CA ASP A 48 -2.82 -11.41 5.25
C ASP A 48 -1.41 -11.62 4.66
N LYS A 49 -0.60 -10.56 4.56
CA LYS A 49 0.81 -10.63 4.13
C LYS A 49 1.74 -10.09 5.21
N GLU A 50 2.89 -10.73 5.41
CA GLU A 50 3.95 -10.16 6.22
C GLU A 50 4.54 -8.94 5.50
N ALA A 51 4.42 -7.77 6.12
CA ALA A 51 4.81 -6.52 5.50
C ALA A 51 5.18 -5.44 6.51
N ILE A 52 6.15 -4.61 6.11
CA ILE A 52 6.48 -3.36 6.80
C ILE A 52 5.82 -2.22 6.02
N ALA A 53 4.97 -1.44 6.68
CA ALA A 53 4.27 -0.31 6.08
C ALA A 53 4.63 1.00 6.77
N VAL A 54 5.26 1.92 6.03
CA VAL A 54 5.62 3.24 6.55
C VAL A 54 4.83 4.34 5.84
N GLN A 55 4.16 5.17 6.63
CA GLN A 55 3.47 6.35 6.12
C GLN A 55 4.34 7.60 6.34
N PHE A 56 4.84 8.13 5.23
CA PHE A 56 5.60 9.38 5.23
C PHE A 56 4.67 10.59 5.40
N GLU A 57 5.12 11.52 6.23
CA GLU A 57 4.51 12.83 6.41
C GLU A 57 5.38 13.90 5.78
N LYS A 58 4.77 15.06 5.48
CA LYS A 58 5.48 16.26 5.01
C LYS A 58 6.25 16.89 6.17
N ARG A 59 7.26 16.19 6.65
CA ARG A 59 8.18 16.51 7.76
C ARG A 59 9.61 16.14 7.34
N VAL A 60 10.60 16.51 8.15
CA VAL A 60 12.00 16.17 7.92
C VAL A 60 12.23 14.66 7.83
N TRP A 61 13.29 14.25 7.13
CA TRP A 61 13.51 12.85 6.77
C TRP A 61 13.81 12.00 8.01
N GLU A 62 14.52 12.54 9.00
CA GLU A 62 14.83 11.90 10.29
C GLU A 62 13.55 11.48 11.03
N TYR A 63 12.53 12.34 11.03
CA TYR A 63 11.22 12.02 11.62
C TYR A 63 10.57 10.81 10.95
N ASN A 64 10.70 10.70 9.62
CA ASN A 64 10.11 9.58 8.89
C ASN A 64 10.95 8.30 9.00
N LEU A 65 12.28 8.40 9.06
CA LEU A 65 13.18 7.25 9.25
C LEU A 65 13.04 6.63 10.64
N ALA A 66 12.77 7.43 11.67
CA ALA A 66 12.50 6.93 13.01
C ALA A 66 11.28 5.97 13.08
N LYS A 67 10.44 5.91 12.04
CA LYS A 67 9.31 4.98 11.93
C LYS A 67 9.70 3.58 11.42
N LEU A 68 10.95 3.40 11.00
CA LEU A 68 11.50 2.11 10.52
C LEU A 68 12.24 1.33 11.62
N ASN A 69 12.55 1.97 12.74
CA ASN A 69 13.17 1.36 13.92
C ASN A 69 12.11 0.91 14.91
#